data_AF-A0A931N3D2-F1
#
_entry.id   AF-A0A931N3D2-F1
#
_cell.length_a   1.000
_cell.length_b   1.000
_cell.length_c   1.000
_cell.angle_alpha   90.00
_cell.angle_beta   90.00
_cell.angle_gamma   90.00
#
_symmetry.space_group_name_H-M   'P 1'
#
loop_
_entity.id
_entity.type
_entity.pdbx_description
1 polymer ?
#
loop_
_entity_poly.entity_id
_entity_poly.type
_entity_poly.pdbx_seq_one_letter_code
_entity_poly.pdbx_strand_id
1 'polypeptide(L)'
;MSKLTPREHDFVDAALASWTGVSHGAPIPVRALGFFDRRQFNEEVGRLRHAVSNQATLTETETARVLFLSELAFGSDLFGAGVEFQLVSPMRDAEAITILRSLQRKLFTRAGAEALFKPELYSPE
;
A
#
# COMPACT_ATOMS: atom_id res chain seq x y z
N MET A 1 7.81 2.86 13.38
CA MET A 1 6.61 3.45 12.77
C MET A 1 5.87 4.30 13.80
N SER A 2 5.30 5.42 13.37
CA SER A 2 4.33 6.16 14.17
C SER A 2 3.08 5.30 14.41
N LYS A 3 2.50 5.35 15.61
CA LYS A 3 1.30 4.59 15.95
C LYS A 3 0.12 5.01 15.04
N LEU A 4 -0.49 4.04 14.37
CA LEU A 4 -1.71 4.25 13.59
C LEU A 4 -2.92 4.33 14.51
N THR A 5 -3.85 5.21 14.16
CA THR A 5 -5.20 5.25 14.75
C THR A 5 -6.03 4.07 14.22
N PRO A 6 -7.14 3.70 14.88
CA PRO A 6 -8.04 2.68 14.38
C PRO A 6 -8.55 2.96 12.95
N ARG A 7 -8.85 4.23 12.62
CA ARG A 7 -9.30 4.57 11.27
C ARG A 7 -8.22 4.49 10.20
N GLU A 8 -6.98 4.86 10.53
CA GLU A 8 -5.84 4.64 9.63
C GLU A 8 -5.57 3.15 9.43
N HIS A 9 -5.80 2.35 10.47
CA HIS A 9 -5.69 0.90 10.41
C HIS A 9 -6.75 0.29 9.48
N ASP A 10 -8.03 0.65 9.67
CA ASP A 10 -9.13 0.25 8.80
C ASP A 10 -8.84 0.58 7.31
N PHE A 11 -8.30 1.77 7.05
CA PHE A 11 -7.96 2.21 5.70
C PHE A 11 -6.86 1.34 5.08
N VAL A 12 -5.76 1.10 5.83
CA VAL A 12 -4.65 0.26 5.35
C VAL A 12 -5.12 -1.19 5.14
N ASP A 13 -5.97 -1.71 6.03
CA ASP A 13 -6.53 -3.05 5.90
C ASP A 13 -7.33 -3.21 4.60
N ALA A 14 -8.29 -2.30 4.35
CA ALA A 14 -9.08 -2.30 3.12
C ALA A 14 -8.21 -2.14 1.87
N ALA A 15 -7.23 -1.24 1.93
CA ALA A 15 -6.33 -1.00 0.81
C ALA A 15 -5.46 -2.21 0.47
N LEU A 16 -4.88 -2.88 1.48
CA LEU A 16 -4.11 -4.09 1.27
C LEU A 16 -5.00 -5.26 0.81
N ALA A 17 -6.21 -5.40 1.36
CA ALA A 17 -7.17 -6.42 0.94
C ALA A 17 -7.56 -6.29 -0.54
N SER A 18 -7.64 -5.06 -1.06
CA SER A 18 -8.03 -4.80 -2.46
C SER A 18 -7.15 -5.51 -3.49
N TRP A 19 -5.85 -5.65 -3.22
CA TRP A 19 -4.88 -6.29 -4.14
C TRP A 19 -5.12 -7.79 -4.35
N THR A 20 -5.77 -8.44 -3.40
CA THR A 20 -6.24 -9.83 -3.52
C THR A 20 -7.72 -9.93 -3.86
N GLY A 21 -8.41 -8.80 -3.98
CA GLY A 21 -9.84 -8.68 -4.29
C GLY A 21 -10.04 -7.91 -5.59
N VAL A 22 -10.71 -6.76 -5.50
CA VAL A 22 -11.12 -5.95 -6.67
C VAL A 22 -9.95 -5.56 -7.59
N SER A 23 -8.75 -5.38 -7.04
CA SER A 23 -7.53 -5.00 -7.79
C SER A 23 -6.69 -6.21 -8.23
N HIS A 24 -7.17 -7.45 -8.09
CA HIS A 24 -6.38 -8.66 -8.38
C HIS A 24 -5.85 -8.72 -9.82
N GLY A 25 -6.65 -8.26 -10.79
CA GLY A 25 -6.30 -8.23 -12.20
C GLY A 25 -5.49 -7.01 -12.65
N ALA A 26 -5.28 -6.02 -11.78
CA ALA A 26 -4.70 -4.73 -12.17
C ALA A 26 -3.22 -4.88 -12.57
N PRO A 27 -2.73 -4.27 -13.66
CA PRO A 27 -1.41 -4.54 -14.25
C PRO A 27 -0.22 -3.89 -13.49
N ILE A 28 -0.17 -4.01 -12.16
CA ILE A 28 0.94 -3.48 -11.35
C ILE A 28 2.27 -4.18 -11.70
N PRO A 29 3.38 -3.44 -11.88
CA PRO A 29 4.68 -4.01 -12.23
C PRO A 29 5.35 -4.70 -11.02
N VAL A 30 4.85 -5.87 -10.62
CA VAL A 30 5.33 -6.61 -9.43
C VAL A 30 6.84 -6.89 -9.44
N ARG A 31 7.43 -7.04 -10.62
CA ARG A 31 8.89 -7.22 -10.80
C ARG A 31 9.69 -5.97 -10.43
N ALA A 32 9.16 -4.78 -10.71
CA ALA A 32 9.79 -3.53 -10.28
C ALA A 32 9.82 -3.41 -8.75
N LEU A 33 8.77 -3.91 -8.09
CA LEU A 33 8.66 -3.99 -6.62
C LEU A 33 9.51 -5.11 -5.98
N GLY A 34 10.24 -5.88 -6.79
CA GLY A 34 11.12 -6.95 -6.34
C GLY A 34 10.48 -8.34 -6.22
N PHE A 35 9.25 -8.53 -6.73
CA PHE A 35 8.59 -9.84 -6.71
C PHE A 35 8.75 -10.56 -8.04
N PHE A 36 8.99 -11.88 -8.01
CA PHE A 36 9.17 -12.68 -9.21
C PHE A 36 7.89 -12.77 -10.06
N ASP A 37 6.75 -12.93 -9.38
CA ASP A 37 5.42 -13.10 -9.97
C ASP A 37 4.32 -12.49 -9.08
N ARG A 38 3.08 -12.53 -9.59
CA ARG A 38 1.88 -12.05 -8.89
C ARG A 38 1.59 -12.83 -7.60
N ARG A 39 1.88 -14.13 -7.58
CA ARG A 39 1.59 -14.98 -6.42
C ARG A 39 2.44 -14.54 -5.22
N GLN A 40 3.73 -14.35 -5.43
CA GLN A 40 4.64 -13.84 -4.40
C GLN A 40 4.22 -12.44 -3.91
N PHE A 41 3.77 -11.58 -4.83
CA PHE A 41 3.21 -10.28 -4.46
C PHE A 41 1.96 -10.43 -3.56
N ASN A 42 1.02 -11.30 -3.90
CA ASN A 42 -0.20 -11.53 -3.10
C ASN A 42 0.13 -12.08 -1.70
N GLU A 43 1.08 -13.03 -1.61
CA GLU A 43 1.57 -13.56 -0.34
C GLU A 43 2.17 -12.46 0.54
N GLU A 44 2.99 -11.59 -0.05
CA GLU A 44 3.59 -10.46 0.66
C GLU A 44 2.52 -9.46 1.12
N VAL A 45 1.55 -9.12 0.28
CA VAL A 45 0.43 -8.24 0.67
C VAL A 45 -0.35 -8.82 1.85
N GLY A 46 -0.66 -10.11 1.82
CA GLY A 46 -1.32 -10.80 2.92
C GLY A 46 -0.50 -10.75 4.21
N ARG A 47 0.82 -10.96 4.11
CA ARG A 47 1.76 -10.87 5.24
C ARG A 47 1.82 -9.46 5.82
N LEU A 48 1.94 -8.43 4.97
CA LEU A 48 1.96 -7.03 5.39
C LEU A 48 0.66 -6.63 6.06
N ARG A 49 -0.49 -7.03 5.50
CA ARG A 49 -1.81 -6.81 6.10
C ARG A 49 -1.88 -7.39 7.51
N HIS A 50 -1.44 -8.64 7.69
CA HIS A 50 -1.39 -9.28 9.01
C HIS A 50 -0.41 -8.57 9.96
N ALA A 51 0.75 -8.13 9.49
CA ALA A 51 1.73 -7.40 10.30
C ALA A 51 1.16 -6.06 10.78
N VAL A 52 0.50 -5.30 9.91
CA VAL A 52 -0.20 -4.07 10.27
C VAL A 52 -1.34 -4.35 11.26
N SER A 53 -2.14 -5.41 11.03
CA SER A 53 -3.19 -5.89 11.95
C SER A 53 -2.69 -6.09 13.37
N ASN A 54 -1.51 -6.69 13.52
CA ASN A 54 -0.93 -7.00 14.82
C ASN A 54 -0.03 -5.89 15.37
N GLN A 55 -0.04 -4.69 14.76
CA GLN A 55 0.82 -3.57 15.15
C GLN A 55 2.31 -3.94 15.22
N ALA A 56 2.73 -4.86 14.35
CA ALA A 56 4.12 -5.30 14.30
C ALA A 56 5.04 -4.15 13.88
N THR A 57 6.30 -4.22 14.30
CA THR A 57 7.32 -3.29 13.82
C THR A 57 7.71 -3.70 12.40
N LEU A 58 7.41 -2.83 11.43
CA LEU A 58 7.82 -3.00 10.04
C LEU A 58 9.21 -2.41 9.81
N THR A 59 9.96 -3.02 8.89
CA THR A 59 11.18 -2.47 8.29
C THR A 59 10.86 -1.23 7.43
N GLU A 60 11.89 -0.52 6.98
CA GLU A 60 11.74 0.65 6.10
C GLU A 60 11.09 0.28 4.77
N THR A 61 11.55 -0.80 4.11
CA THR A 61 10.97 -1.30 2.86
C THR A 61 9.51 -1.72 3.04
N GLU A 62 9.19 -2.43 4.12
CA GLU A 62 7.82 -2.83 4.40
C GLU A 62 6.90 -1.64 4.67
N THR A 63 7.38 -0.65 5.42
CA THR A 63 6.64 0.60 5.67
C THR A 63 6.37 1.34 4.35
N ALA A 64 7.38 1.42 3.47
CA ALA A 64 7.24 2.04 2.15
C ALA A 64 6.26 1.26 1.26
N ARG A 65 6.30 -0.08 1.26
CA ARG A 65 5.33 -0.92 0.55
C ARG A 65 3.91 -0.70 1.05
N VAL A 66 3.70 -0.68 2.36
CA VAL A 66 2.37 -0.41 2.94
C VAL A 66 1.86 0.94 2.45
N LEU A 67 2.66 2.01 2.56
CA LEU A 67 2.23 3.33 2.10
C LEU A 67 1.94 3.35 0.59
N PHE A 68 2.88 2.91 -0.24
CA PHE A 68 2.78 2.95 -1.70
C PHE A 68 1.59 2.14 -2.22
N LEU A 69 1.39 0.93 -1.69
CA LEU A 69 0.26 0.07 -2.09
C LEU A 69 -1.07 0.64 -1.61
N SER A 70 -1.10 1.31 -0.45
CA SER A 70 -2.29 2.03 0.00
C SER A 70 -2.63 3.23 -0.88
N GLU A 71 -1.62 4.00 -1.31
CA GLU A 71 -1.78 5.12 -2.23
C GLU A 71 -2.33 4.67 -3.59
N LEU A 72 -1.76 3.62 -4.17
CA LEU A 72 -2.22 3.09 -5.45
C LEU A 72 -3.61 2.46 -5.35
N ALA A 73 -3.87 1.69 -4.29
CA ALA A 73 -5.17 1.05 -4.08
C ALA A 73 -6.31 2.07 -4.05
N PHE A 74 -6.12 3.20 -3.36
CA PHE A 74 -7.14 4.24 -3.25
C PHE A 74 -7.14 5.24 -4.41
N GLY A 75 -5.97 5.65 -4.88
CA GLY A 75 -5.84 6.80 -5.80
C GLY A 75 -5.80 6.47 -7.28
N SER A 76 -5.84 5.20 -7.69
CA SER A 76 -5.63 4.80 -9.08
C SER A 76 -6.64 3.77 -9.58
N ASP A 77 -7.43 4.12 -10.59
CA ASP A 77 -8.22 3.17 -11.38
C ASP A 77 -7.37 2.32 -12.34
N LEU A 78 -6.15 2.79 -12.65
CA LEU A 78 -5.25 2.08 -13.58
C LEU A 78 -4.57 0.89 -12.92
N PHE A 79 -4.21 1.03 -11.64
CA PHE A 79 -3.43 0.02 -10.91
C PHE A 79 -4.12 -0.51 -9.66
N GLY A 80 -5.03 0.25 -9.04
CA GLY A 80 -5.67 -0.10 -7.78
C GLY A 80 -7.18 -0.23 -7.93
N ALA A 81 -7.89 -0.01 -6.80
CA ALA A 81 -9.34 -0.02 -6.77
C ALA A 81 -9.92 1.33 -7.20
N GLY A 82 -9.22 2.44 -6.91
CA GLY A 82 -9.63 3.78 -7.32
C GLY A 82 -11.07 4.11 -6.93
N VAL A 83 -11.93 4.42 -7.88
CA VAL A 83 -13.37 4.70 -7.65
C VAL A 83 -14.11 3.49 -7.07
N GLU A 84 -13.62 2.27 -7.29
CA GLU A 84 -14.16 1.03 -6.72
C GLU A 84 -13.63 0.76 -5.30
N PHE A 85 -12.79 1.63 -4.71
CA PHE A 85 -12.32 1.45 -3.34
C PHE A 85 -13.47 1.37 -2.32
N GLN A 86 -14.62 1.99 -2.63
CA GLN A 86 -15.84 1.89 -1.82
C GLN A 86 -16.42 0.47 -1.76
N LEU A 87 -16.04 -0.43 -2.68
CA LEU A 87 -16.43 -1.85 -2.63
C LEU A 87 -15.70 -2.62 -1.53
N VAL A 88 -14.54 -2.12 -1.07
CA VAL A 88 -13.69 -2.75 -0.04
C VAL A 88 -13.61 -1.94 1.25
N SER A 89 -14.12 -0.71 1.26
CA SER A 89 -14.13 0.18 2.43
C SER A 89 -15.43 0.97 2.52
N PRO A 90 -16.04 1.10 3.71
CA PRO A 90 -17.22 1.96 3.90
C PRO A 90 -16.87 3.46 3.98
N MET A 91 -15.60 3.83 3.87
CA MET A 91 -15.16 5.22 3.98
C MET A 91 -15.57 6.02 2.74
N ARG A 92 -16.07 7.24 2.95
CA ARG A 92 -16.32 8.18 1.86
C ARG A 92 -14.99 8.75 1.36
N ASP A 93 -14.88 9.04 0.07
CA ASP A 93 -13.65 9.58 -0.55
C ASP A 93 -13.07 10.79 0.19
N ALA A 94 -13.91 11.74 0.61
CA ALA A 94 -13.46 12.94 1.34
C ALA A 94 -12.83 12.61 2.71
N GLU A 95 -13.30 11.56 3.37
CA GLU A 95 -12.71 11.04 4.61
C GLU A 95 -11.43 10.25 4.29
N ALA A 96 -11.51 9.34 3.32
CA ALA A 96 -10.43 8.47 2.89
C ALA A 96 -9.18 9.26 2.45
N ILE A 97 -9.34 10.34 1.68
CA ILE A 97 -8.21 11.19 1.28
C ILE A 97 -7.57 11.89 2.49
N THR A 98 -8.36 12.28 3.50
CA THR A 98 -7.83 12.90 4.72
C THR A 98 -7.00 11.89 5.52
N ILE A 99 -7.48 10.66 5.62
CA ILE A 99 -6.75 9.54 6.26
C ILE A 99 -5.46 9.23 5.48
N LEU A 100 -5.52 9.15 4.16
CA LEU A 100 -4.33 8.91 3.33
C LEU A 100 -3.26 10.00 3.54
N ARG A 101 -3.66 11.27 3.63
CA ARG A 101 -2.73 12.37 3.91
C ARG A 101 -2.12 12.28 5.31
N SER A 102 -2.82 11.71 6.27
CA SER A 102 -2.25 11.41 7.60
C SER A 102 -1.23 10.28 7.52
N LEU A 103 -1.57 9.18 6.84
CA LEU A 103 -0.68 8.04 6.60
C LEU A 103 0.62 8.45 5.90
N GLN A 104 0.52 9.26 4.84
CA GLN A 104 1.68 9.80 4.13
C GLN A 104 2.64 10.53 5.06
N ARG A 105 2.13 11.42 5.92
CA ARG A 105 2.98 12.14 6.89
C ARG A 105 3.61 11.23 7.94
N LYS A 106 2.92 10.14 8.31
CA LYS A 106 3.36 9.22 9.37
C LYS A 106 4.33 8.15 8.90
N LEU A 107 4.17 7.69 7.66
CA LEU A 107 4.84 6.50 7.12
C LEU A 107 5.92 6.85 6.11
N PHE A 108 5.84 8.01 5.45
CA PHE A 108 6.86 8.40 4.49
C PHE A 108 8.21 8.59 5.17
N THR A 109 9.23 7.95 4.61
CA THR A 109 10.64 8.25 4.85
C THR A 109 11.38 8.24 3.51
N ARG A 110 12.42 9.07 3.40
CA ARG A 110 13.25 9.09 2.19
C ARG A 110 13.93 7.74 1.95
N ALA A 111 14.48 7.13 3.01
CA ALA A 111 15.11 5.82 2.95
C ALA A 111 14.13 4.71 2.52
N GLY A 112 12.89 4.74 3.03
CA GLY A 112 11.86 3.79 2.61
C GLY A 112 11.51 3.93 1.12
N ALA A 113 11.38 5.16 0.61
CA ALA A 113 11.14 5.40 -0.81
C ALA A 113 12.29 4.88 -1.70
N GLU A 114 13.54 5.07 -1.28
CA GLU A 114 14.72 4.55 -1.97
C GLU A 114 14.84 3.03 -1.88
N ALA A 115 14.35 2.42 -0.80
CA ALA A 115 14.34 0.97 -0.62
C ALA A 115 13.21 0.25 -1.38
N LEU A 116 12.22 0.98 -1.90
CA LEU A 116 11.04 0.40 -2.55
C LEU A 116 11.34 -0.19 -3.94
N PHE A 117 12.23 0.48 -4.68
CA PHE A 117 12.63 0.10 -6.03
C PHE A 117 14.14 -0.05 -6.09
N LYS A 118 14.64 -0.80 -7.06
CA LYS A 118 16.08 -0.78 -7.33
C LYS A 118 16.48 0.60 -7.85
N PRO A 119 17.63 1.18 -7.44
CA PRO A 119 18.06 2.52 -7.86
C PRO A 119 18.09 2.73 -9.38
N GLU A 120 18.40 1.69 -10.15
CA GLU A 120 18.44 1.75 -11.62
C GLU A 120 17.06 1.99 -12.25
N LEU A 121 15.98 1.84 -11.49
CA LEU A 121 14.60 2.07 -11.96
C LEU A 121 14.14 3.54 -11.82
N TYR A 122 14.86 4.39 -11.08
CA TYR A 122 14.44 5.78 -10.85
C TYR A 122 15.58 6.81 -10.80
N SER A 123 16.85 6.38 -10.84
CA SER A 123 17.97 7.31 -11.00
C SER A 123 18.06 7.74 -12.46
N PRO A 124 18.13 9.05 -12.78
CA PRO A 124 18.40 9.49 -14.13
C PRO A 124 19.80 9.01 -14.56
N GLU A 125 19.92 8.58 -15.81
CA GLU A 125 21.20 8.25 -16.46
C GLU A 125 22.19 9.41 -16.41
#